data_AF-A0A7M7PUA5-F1
#
_entry.id   AF-A0A7M7PUA5-F1
#
_cell.length_a   1.000
_cell.length_b   1.000
_cell.length_c   1.000
_cell.angle_alpha   90.00
_cell.angle_beta   90.00
_cell.angle_gamma   90.00
#
_symmetry.space_group_name_H-M   'P 1'
#
loop_
_entity.id
_entity.type
_entity.pdbx_description
1 polymer ?
#
loop_
_entity_poly.entity_id
_entity_poly.type
_entity_poly.pdbx_seq_one_letter_code
_entity_poly.pdbx_strand_id
1 'polypeptide(L)'
;MRRILRNRIIFIAYFIVSTGSIIWLVSTCGPGCTTEHVGGDSMADYYKHELERTRANVRQTEKKIRTITQTLNKQYAKAADAVNEILGIESPQIPTIYAITPTYTRPVQKAELVRLTQTFLHVSNFHWIVVEDSERKTQLVSRFLTNSGLPYTHLNVKTTDEYKLKENEASWRKPRGVDQRNIGVDWILENVPQAEEGVVYFADDDNTYSLQIFDEMRTTQKVSVWPVGLVGGLRFERPLLNDAGKVSSWYTVWEPNRPFAMDMAGFAVSLKLFRQQPHARFDITSRRGYVESSLLVQLGIRKEDLEPLAEKCSKVLVWHTRTEKPKWKQEDKLITLGKPSDPRIEV
;
A
#
# COMPACT_ATOMS: atom_id res chain seq x y z
N MET A 1 74.90 61.44 8.97
CA MET A 1 74.62 61.12 10.39
C MET A 1 73.13 61.07 10.76
N ARG A 2 72.25 61.97 10.28
CA ARG A 2 70.82 62.00 10.70
C ARG A 2 69.93 60.82 10.25
N ARG A 3 70.29 60.09 9.18
CA ARG A 3 69.49 58.95 8.66
C ARG A 3 69.66 57.65 9.45
N ILE A 4 70.83 57.44 10.03
CA ILE A 4 71.16 56.26 10.85
C ILE A 4 70.47 56.35 12.22
N LEU A 5 70.36 57.56 12.78
CA LEU A 5 69.67 57.79 14.05
C LEU A 5 68.16 57.49 13.96
N ARG A 6 67.52 57.87 12.83
CA ARG A 6 66.10 57.61 12.59
C ARG A 6 65.77 56.12 12.48
N ASN A 7 66.62 55.34 11.81
CA ASN A 7 66.41 53.90 11.67
C ASN A 7 66.63 53.15 12.99
N ARG A 8 67.54 53.62 13.85
CA ARG A 8 67.72 53.05 15.21
C ARG A 8 66.52 53.29 16.10
N ILE A 9 65.91 54.48 16.04
CA ILE A 9 64.71 54.80 16.83
C ILE A 9 63.52 53.94 16.38
N ILE A 10 63.35 53.70 15.08
CA ILE A 10 62.29 52.84 14.55
C ILE A 10 62.51 51.38 15.00
N PHE A 11 63.76 50.89 14.96
CA PHE A 11 64.07 49.53 15.40
C PHE A 11 63.83 49.33 16.90
N ILE A 12 64.19 50.32 17.72
CA ILE A 12 63.96 50.29 19.17
C ILE A 12 62.46 50.36 19.48
N ALA A 13 61.71 51.20 18.77
CA ALA A 13 60.25 51.26 18.91
C ALA A 13 59.58 49.92 18.54
N TYR A 14 60.03 49.28 17.45
CA TYR A 14 59.52 47.97 17.04
C TYR A 14 59.84 46.88 18.07
N PHE A 15 61.05 46.92 18.63
CA PHE A 15 61.48 45.96 19.65
C PHE A 15 60.69 46.12 20.95
N ILE A 16 60.43 47.36 21.39
CA ILE A 16 59.62 47.65 22.59
C ILE A 16 58.17 47.21 22.39
N VAL A 17 57.57 47.47 21.22
CA VAL A 17 56.19 47.05 20.94
C VAL A 17 56.08 45.52 20.82
N SER A 18 57.04 44.88 20.17
CA SER A 18 57.10 43.42 20.02
C SER A 18 57.28 42.72 21.36
N THR A 19 58.24 43.17 22.17
CA THR A 19 58.51 42.58 23.49
C THR A 19 57.38 42.88 24.48
N GLY A 20 56.79 44.08 24.45
CA GLY A 20 55.59 44.39 25.24
C GLY A 20 54.38 43.53 24.88
N SER A 21 54.20 43.20 23.59
CA SER A 21 53.14 42.31 23.14
C SER A 21 53.35 40.86 23.57
N ILE A 22 54.61 40.37 23.54
CA ILE A 22 54.97 39.03 24.00
C ILE A 22 54.83 38.94 25.52
N ILE A 23 55.25 39.96 26.26
CA ILE A 23 55.10 40.02 27.73
C ILE A 23 53.61 40.13 28.11
N TRP A 24 52.80 40.86 27.35
CA TRP A 24 51.35 40.90 27.55
C TRP A 24 50.71 39.53 27.30
N LEU A 25 51.11 38.81 26.24
CA LEU A 25 50.66 37.44 25.93
C LEU A 25 51.07 36.44 27.02
N VAL A 26 52.30 36.56 27.53
CA VAL A 26 52.82 35.68 28.59
C VAL A 26 52.20 36.01 29.96
N SER A 27 51.85 37.27 30.23
CA SER A 27 51.23 37.69 31.49
C SER A 27 49.70 37.55 31.54
N THR A 28 49.02 37.50 30.38
CA THR A 28 47.60 37.12 30.31
C THR A 28 47.39 35.60 30.31
N CYS A 29 48.45 34.81 30.08
CA CYS A 29 48.48 33.39 30.39
C CYS A 29 48.76 33.18 31.89
N GLY A 30 47.72 33.25 32.72
CA GLY A 30 47.80 32.87 34.14
C GLY A 30 48.19 31.38 34.34
N PRO A 31 48.60 30.99 35.56
CA PRO A 31 49.05 29.63 35.87
C PRO A 31 47.87 28.65 35.82
N GLY A 32 47.60 28.17 34.61
CA GLY A 32 46.57 27.18 34.30
C GLY A 32 46.87 26.39 33.03
N CYS A 33 48.10 26.45 32.50
CA CYS A 33 48.56 25.56 31.43
C CYS A 33 49.01 24.21 32.02
N THR A 34 48.07 23.49 32.63
CA THR A 34 48.03 22.04 32.46
C THR A 34 47.37 21.79 31.13
N THR A 35 47.98 20.98 30.26
CA THR A 35 47.32 20.43 29.07
C THR A 35 46.19 19.51 29.51
N GLU A 36 45.06 20.08 29.93
CA GLU A 36 43.79 19.39 29.82
C GLU A 36 43.37 19.49 28.36
N HIS A 37 43.32 18.33 27.70
CA HIS A 37 42.56 18.14 26.49
C HIS A 37 41.10 18.52 26.77
N VAL A 38 40.75 19.80 26.59
CA VAL A 38 39.35 20.19 26.39
C VAL A 38 39.00 19.76 24.97
N GLY A 39 38.37 18.60 24.90
CA GLY A 39 38.33 17.71 23.74
C GLY A 39 37.71 18.31 22.48
N GLY A 40 38.38 18.09 21.35
CA GLY A 40 37.77 18.19 20.02
C GLY A 40 36.52 17.31 19.86
N ASP A 41 36.36 16.26 20.68
CA ASP A 41 35.16 15.43 20.76
C ASP A 41 33.93 16.21 21.30
N SER A 42 34.09 17.13 22.26
CA SER A 42 32.96 17.83 22.89
C SER A 42 32.23 18.78 21.94
N MET A 43 32.96 19.50 21.08
CA MET A 43 32.37 20.44 20.12
C MET A 43 31.78 19.69 18.92
N ALA A 44 32.47 18.63 18.45
CA ALA A 44 31.96 17.78 17.38
C ALA A 44 30.67 17.05 17.81
N ASP A 45 30.61 16.55 19.04
CA ASP A 45 29.42 15.90 19.60
C ASP A 45 28.27 16.88 19.78
N TYR A 46 28.55 18.13 20.18
CA TYR A 46 27.54 19.20 20.25
C TYR A 46 26.91 19.47 18.88
N TYR A 47 27.71 19.69 17.83
CA TYR A 47 27.19 19.93 16.48
C TYR A 47 26.47 18.71 15.91
N LYS A 48 26.95 17.50 16.20
CA LYS A 48 26.31 16.25 15.79
C LYS A 48 24.92 16.11 16.41
N HIS A 49 24.82 16.37 17.72
CA HIS A 49 23.54 16.33 18.44
C HIS A 49 22.56 17.39 17.94
N GLU A 50 23.04 18.61 17.66
CA GLU A 50 22.20 19.68 17.11
C GLU A 50 21.72 19.38 15.68
N LEU A 51 22.56 18.75 14.86
CA LEU A 51 22.21 18.30 13.51
C LEU A 51 21.15 17.19 13.56
N GLU A 52 21.26 16.23 14.49
CA GLU A 52 20.27 15.17 14.67
C GLU A 52 18.93 15.71 15.17
N ARG A 53 18.96 16.64 16.12
CA ARG A 53 17.76 17.33 16.61
C ARG A 53 17.07 18.12 15.50
N THR A 54 17.84 18.84 14.70
CA THR A 54 17.32 19.56 13.54
C THR A 54 16.73 18.61 12.50
N ARG A 55 17.40 17.49 12.19
CA ARG A 55 16.86 16.45 11.31
C ARG A 55 15.58 15.83 11.84
N ALA A 56 15.48 15.58 13.14
CA ALA A 56 14.27 15.07 13.77
C ALA A 56 13.11 16.07 13.65
N ASN A 57 13.37 17.35 13.88
CA ASN A 57 12.39 18.42 13.73
C ASN A 57 11.93 18.59 12.28
N VAL A 58 12.85 18.52 11.32
CA VAL A 58 12.54 18.54 9.88
C VAL A 58 11.65 17.36 9.51
N ARG A 59 12.02 16.13 9.90
CA ARG A 59 11.20 14.93 9.66
C ARG A 59 9.80 15.02 10.29
N GLN A 60 9.70 15.59 11.48
CA GLN A 60 8.41 15.80 12.14
C GLN A 60 7.56 16.84 11.40
N THR A 61 8.20 17.89 10.89
CA THR A 61 7.54 18.94 10.11
C THR A 61 7.09 18.41 8.75
N GLU A 62 7.92 17.63 8.06
CA GLU A 62 7.56 16.93 6.82
C GLU A 62 6.36 16.00 7.03
N LYS A 63 6.33 15.24 8.14
CA LYS A 63 5.16 14.42 8.50
C LYS A 63 3.90 15.26 8.68
N LYS A 64 3.98 16.38 9.41
CA LYS A 64 2.84 17.29 9.63
C LYS A 64 2.34 17.89 8.32
N ILE A 65 3.26 18.38 7.48
CA ILE A 65 2.93 18.92 6.15
C ILE A 65 2.23 17.85 5.33
N ARG A 66 2.79 16.63 5.25
CA ARG A 66 2.19 15.52 4.51
C ARG A 66 0.78 15.19 5.00
N THR A 67 0.56 15.16 6.31
CA THR A 67 -0.77 14.92 6.90
C THR A 67 -1.75 16.06 6.55
N ILE A 68 -1.32 17.31 6.63
CA ILE A 68 -2.16 18.47 6.30
C ILE A 68 -2.50 18.45 4.80
N THR A 69 -1.52 18.22 3.93
CA THR A 69 -1.73 18.10 2.48
C THR A 69 -2.69 16.96 2.14
N GLN A 70 -2.55 15.80 2.77
CA GLN A 70 -3.48 14.68 2.60
C GLN A 70 -4.90 15.04 3.08
N THR A 71 -5.02 15.76 4.19
CA THR A 71 -6.33 16.18 4.73
C THR A 71 -7.00 17.19 3.81
N LEU A 72 -6.24 18.18 3.32
CA LEU A 72 -6.73 19.19 2.38
C LEU A 72 -7.10 18.59 1.04
N ASN A 73 -6.28 17.71 0.47
CA ASN A 73 -6.60 17.01 -0.78
C ASN A 73 -7.82 16.09 -0.63
N LYS A 74 -8.03 15.49 0.55
CA LYS A 74 -9.23 14.68 0.81
C LYS A 74 -10.48 15.54 0.93
N GLN A 75 -10.39 16.70 1.56
CA GLN A 75 -11.53 17.59 1.79
C GLN A 75 -11.88 18.44 0.56
N TYR A 76 -10.88 18.77 -0.25
CA TYR A 76 -11.00 19.69 -1.38
C TYR A 76 -10.36 19.14 -2.65
N ALA A 77 -10.46 17.83 -2.91
CA ALA A 77 -9.84 17.17 -4.07
C ALA A 77 -10.07 17.94 -5.38
N LYS A 78 -11.33 18.32 -5.64
CA LYS A 78 -11.70 19.08 -6.84
C LYS A 78 -11.10 20.49 -6.90
N ALA A 79 -10.89 21.14 -5.76
CA ALA A 79 -10.27 22.47 -5.72
C ALA A 79 -8.74 22.37 -5.79
N ALA A 80 -8.14 21.31 -5.23
CA ALA A 80 -6.73 21.02 -5.37
C ALA A 80 -6.39 20.70 -6.83
N ASP A 81 -7.20 19.88 -7.51
CA ASP A 81 -7.07 19.58 -8.94
C ASP A 81 -7.20 20.85 -9.78
N ALA A 82 -8.21 21.69 -9.51
CA ALA A 82 -8.39 22.97 -10.18
C ALA A 82 -7.23 23.96 -9.94
N VAL A 83 -6.67 24.00 -8.72
CA VAL A 83 -5.51 24.84 -8.39
C VAL A 83 -4.24 24.32 -9.09
N ASN A 84 -4.04 23.01 -9.14
CA ASN A 84 -2.90 22.40 -9.85
C ASN A 84 -2.98 22.65 -11.35
N GLU A 85 -4.18 22.58 -11.93
CA GLU A 85 -4.46 22.92 -13.33
C GLU A 85 -4.18 24.41 -13.61
N ILE A 86 -4.62 25.33 -12.74
CA ILE A 86 -4.34 26.77 -12.83
C ILE A 86 -2.84 27.08 -12.72
N LEU A 87 -2.12 26.38 -11.85
CA LEU A 87 -0.70 26.62 -11.58
C LEU A 87 0.24 25.89 -12.55
N GLY A 88 -0.28 25.07 -13.47
CA GLY A 88 0.54 24.28 -14.40
C GLY A 88 1.49 23.31 -13.69
N ILE A 89 1.17 22.94 -12.44
CA ILE A 89 1.95 21.96 -11.69
C ILE A 89 1.48 20.60 -12.16
N GLU A 90 2.30 19.90 -12.94
CA GLU A 90 2.10 18.46 -13.17
C GLU A 90 2.08 17.77 -11.81
N SER A 91 0.88 17.48 -11.33
CA SER A 91 0.72 16.66 -10.14
C SER A 91 1.36 15.31 -10.44
N PRO A 92 2.19 14.76 -9.53
CA PRO A 92 2.74 13.43 -9.74
C PRO A 92 1.59 12.50 -10.11
N GLN A 93 1.66 11.85 -11.28
CA GLN A 93 0.59 10.96 -11.70
C GLN A 93 0.43 9.88 -10.64
N ILE A 94 -0.68 9.95 -9.92
CA ILE A 94 -1.02 8.98 -8.88
C ILE A 94 -1.30 7.68 -9.62
N PRO A 95 -0.57 6.57 -9.39
CA PRO A 95 -0.81 5.33 -10.14
C PRO A 95 -2.25 4.84 -10.01
N THR A 96 -2.84 4.40 -11.12
CA THR A 96 -4.20 3.85 -11.14
C THR A 96 -4.23 2.52 -10.40
N ILE A 97 -5.20 2.33 -9.49
CA ILE A 97 -5.47 1.03 -8.88
C ILE A 97 -6.54 0.32 -9.72
N TYR A 98 -6.18 -0.80 -10.32
CA TYR A 98 -7.10 -1.70 -11.00
C TYR A 98 -7.53 -2.80 -10.03
N ALA A 99 -8.69 -2.61 -9.41
CA ALA A 99 -9.24 -3.59 -8.47
C ALA A 99 -10.10 -4.61 -9.22
N ILE A 100 -9.69 -5.88 -9.22
CA ILE A 100 -10.44 -6.98 -9.81
C ILE A 100 -11.28 -7.64 -8.72
N THR A 101 -12.60 -7.61 -8.89
CA THR A 101 -13.57 -8.17 -7.96
C THR A 101 -14.39 -9.27 -8.64
N PRO A 102 -14.11 -10.56 -8.37
CA PRO A 102 -15.00 -11.63 -8.75
C PRO A 102 -16.28 -11.56 -7.91
N THR A 103 -17.44 -11.71 -8.56
CA THR A 103 -18.74 -11.78 -7.89
C THR A 103 -19.60 -12.86 -8.53
N TYR A 104 -20.62 -13.35 -7.82
CA TYR A 104 -21.57 -14.33 -8.34
C TYR A 104 -22.97 -14.10 -7.76
N THR A 105 -24.00 -14.61 -8.44
CA THR A 105 -25.39 -14.50 -7.98
C THR A 105 -25.62 -15.28 -6.68
N ARG A 106 -25.92 -14.55 -5.62
CA ARG A 106 -26.43 -15.09 -4.34
C ARG A 106 -27.18 -14.00 -3.59
N PRO A 107 -28.00 -14.34 -2.57
CA PRO A 107 -28.89 -13.38 -1.93
C PRO A 107 -28.22 -12.13 -1.33
N VAL A 108 -26.97 -12.24 -0.88
CA VAL A 108 -26.24 -11.10 -0.31
C VAL A 108 -25.47 -10.29 -1.36
N GLN A 109 -25.40 -10.73 -2.63
CA GLN A 109 -24.55 -10.13 -3.67
C GLN A 109 -24.66 -8.61 -3.72
N LYS A 110 -25.88 -8.10 -3.84
CA LYS A 110 -26.11 -6.66 -4.00
C LYS A 110 -25.64 -5.89 -2.77
N ALA A 111 -25.90 -6.40 -1.56
CA ALA A 111 -25.44 -5.78 -0.32
C ALA A 111 -23.90 -5.73 -0.23
N GLU A 112 -23.22 -6.80 -0.64
CA GLU A 112 -21.75 -6.86 -0.68
C GLU A 112 -21.17 -5.83 -1.66
N LEU A 113 -21.72 -5.75 -2.86
CA LEU A 113 -21.31 -4.75 -3.86
C LEU A 113 -21.59 -3.31 -3.40
N VAL A 114 -22.73 -3.07 -2.73
CA VAL A 114 -23.09 -1.75 -2.17
C VAL A 114 -22.03 -1.25 -1.20
N ARG A 115 -21.66 -2.04 -0.19
CA ARG A 115 -20.69 -1.60 0.82
C ARG A 115 -19.27 -1.45 0.26
N LEU A 116 -18.90 -2.26 -0.74
CA LEU A 116 -17.63 -2.09 -1.44
C LEU A 116 -17.59 -0.82 -2.26
N THR A 117 -18.65 -0.55 -3.02
CA THR A 117 -18.76 0.70 -3.81
C THR A 117 -18.64 1.92 -2.90
N GLN A 118 -19.33 1.92 -1.77
CA GLN A 118 -19.22 3.00 -0.77
C GLN A 118 -17.79 3.19 -0.26
N THR A 119 -17.01 2.12 -0.14
CA THR A 119 -15.58 2.20 0.23
C THR A 119 -14.74 2.74 -0.93
N PHE A 120 -14.90 2.20 -2.13
CA PHE A 120 -14.10 2.55 -3.31
C PHE A 120 -14.35 3.97 -3.80
N LEU A 121 -15.53 4.54 -3.57
CA LEU A 121 -15.85 5.94 -3.89
C LEU A 121 -14.92 6.95 -3.19
N HIS A 122 -14.22 6.54 -2.13
CA HIS A 122 -13.25 7.36 -1.42
C HIS A 122 -11.80 7.18 -1.91
N VAL A 123 -11.57 6.34 -2.92
CA VAL A 123 -10.24 6.01 -3.44
C VAL A 123 -9.99 6.77 -4.73
N SER A 124 -9.04 7.70 -4.73
CA SER A 124 -8.66 8.48 -5.92
C SER A 124 -8.05 7.60 -7.01
N ASN A 125 -8.13 8.00 -8.28
CA ASN A 125 -7.57 7.26 -9.42
C ASN A 125 -7.67 5.72 -9.29
N PHE A 126 -8.92 5.25 -9.36
CA PHE A 126 -9.31 3.87 -9.11
C PHE A 126 -10.20 3.39 -10.25
N HIS A 127 -9.94 2.19 -10.74
CA HIS A 127 -10.72 1.56 -11.80
C HIS A 127 -11.20 0.19 -11.34
N TRP A 128 -12.52 0.03 -11.24
CA TRP A 128 -13.13 -1.17 -10.69
C TRP A 128 -13.48 -2.19 -11.78
N ILE A 129 -12.86 -3.35 -11.77
CA ILE A 129 -13.13 -4.44 -12.72
C ILE A 129 -14.00 -5.48 -12.02
N VAL A 130 -15.29 -5.46 -12.30
CA VAL A 130 -16.25 -6.42 -11.73
C VAL A 130 -16.48 -7.55 -12.71
N VAL A 131 -16.23 -8.77 -12.25
CA VAL A 131 -16.27 -9.96 -13.07
C VAL A 131 -17.27 -10.96 -12.50
N GLU A 132 -18.38 -11.15 -13.21
CA GLU A 132 -19.42 -12.08 -12.77
C GLU A 132 -19.09 -13.53 -13.13
N ASP A 133 -19.24 -14.45 -12.17
CA ASP A 133 -19.36 -15.90 -12.41
C ASP A 133 -20.74 -16.21 -12.98
N SER A 134 -20.90 -15.87 -14.27
CA SER A 134 -22.14 -16.03 -15.02
C SER A 134 -21.89 -16.16 -16.52
N GLU A 135 -22.82 -16.80 -17.23
CA GLU A 135 -22.75 -16.93 -18.70
C GLU A 135 -22.95 -15.58 -19.41
N ARG A 136 -23.67 -14.67 -18.75
CA ARG A 136 -24.01 -13.35 -19.26
C ARG A 136 -23.99 -12.34 -18.11
N LYS A 137 -23.63 -11.10 -18.43
CA LYS A 137 -23.78 -9.96 -17.52
C LYS A 137 -25.22 -9.88 -17.00
N THR A 138 -25.40 -9.85 -15.69
CA THR A 138 -26.73 -9.81 -15.09
C THR A 138 -27.27 -8.39 -15.06
N GLN A 139 -28.60 -8.24 -15.18
CA GLN A 139 -29.24 -6.93 -15.14
C GLN A 139 -29.03 -6.22 -13.79
N LEU A 140 -28.93 -6.99 -12.70
CA LEU A 140 -28.64 -6.48 -11.36
C LEU A 140 -27.30 -5.77 -11.36
N VAL A 141 -26.22 -6.47 -11.73
CA VAL A 141 -24.86 -5.90 -11.68
C VAL A 141 -24.68 -4.79 -12.72
N SER A 142 -25.23 -4.94 -13.93
CA SER A 142 -25.16 -3.88 -14.95
C SER A 142 -25.82 -2.57 -14.49
N ARG A 143 -27.04 -2.64 -13.91
CA ARG A 143 -27.71 -1.45 -13.36
C ARG A 143 -26.98 -0.90 -12.14
N PHE A 144 -26.49 -1.79 -11.28
CA PHE A 144 -25.74 -1.40 -10.09
C PHE A 144 -24.50 -0.59 -10.45
N LEU A 145 -23.66 -1.10 -11.37
CA LEU A 145 -22.42 -0.44 -11.79
C LEU A 145 -22.69 0.89 -12.51
N THR A 146 -23.72 0.94 -13.37
CA THR A 146 -24.13 2.18 -14.04
C THR A 146 -24.44 3.30 -13.05
N ASN A 147 -24.99 2.96 -11.88
CA ASN A 147 -25.35 3.91 -10.82
C ASN A 147 -24.28 4.03 -9.71
N SER A 148 -23.14 3.35 -9.83
CA SER A 148 -22.13 3.28 -8.77
C SER A 148 -21.34 4.58 -8.57
N GLY A 149 -21.20 5.39 -9.63
CA GLY A 149 -20.36 6.59 -9.64
C GLY A 149 -18.85 6.31 -9.74
N LEU A 150 -18.43 5.05 -9.90
CA LEU A 150 -17.04 4.65 -10.07
C LEU A 150 -16.68 4.50 -11.56
N PRO A 151 -15.42 4.75 -11.97
CA PRO A 151 -14.88 4.20 -13.20
C PRO A 151 -14.85 2.67 -13.10
N TYR A 152 -15.47 1.97 -14.05
CA TYR A 152 -15.57 0.51 -13.99
C TYR A 152 -15.45 -0.18 -15.35
N THR A 153 -15.09 -1.46 -15.31
CA THR A 153 -15.28 -2.43 -16.38
C THR A 153 -16.15 -3.56 -15.87
N HIS A 154 -17.22 -3.88 -16.61
CA HIS A 154 -18.08 -5.02 -16.31
C HIS A 154 -17.74 -6.18 -17.24
N LEU A 155 -17.28 -7.29 -16.68
CA LEU A 155 -16.96 -8.55 -17.39
C LEU A 155 -17.77 -9.72 -16.83
N ASN A 156 -17.76 -10.85 -17.51
CA ASN A 156 -18.34 -12.09 -17.02
C ASN A 156 -17.62 -13.31 -17.61
N VAL A 157 -17.48 -14.36 -16.81
CA VAL A 157 -17.05 -15.69 -17.26
C VAL A 157 -17.63 -16.72 -16.30
N LYS A 158 -18.30 -17.75 -16.82
CA LYS A 158 -18.84 -18.84 -15.99
C LYS A 158 -17.70 -19.79 -15.62
N THR A 159 -17.52 -20.04 -14.33
CA THR A 159 -16.65 -21.13 -13.87
C THR A 159 -17.22 -22.47 -14.30
N THR A 160 -16.35 -23.35 -14.78
CA THR A 160 -16.75 -24.69 -15.24
C THR A 160 -17.41 -25.50 -14.12
N ASP A 161 -18.40 -26.32 -14.49
CA ASP A 161 -19.24 -27.02 -13.50
C ASP A 161 -18.45 -27.98 -12.59
N GLU A 162 -17.29 -28.46 -13.06
CA GLU A 162 -16.35 -29.24 -12.25
C GLU A 162 -15.84 -28.47 -11.03
N TYR A 163 -15.62 -27.16 -11.15
CA TYR A 163 -15.06 -26.32 -10.09
C TYR A 163 -16.13 -25.54 -9.32
N LYS A 164 -17.41 -25.66 -9.69
CA LYS A 164 -18.52 -25.07 -8.93
C LYS A 164 -18.72 -25.80 -7.60
N LEU A 165 -18.84 -25.01 -6.53
CA LEU A 165 -19.24 -25.52 -5.21
C LEU A 165 -20.71 -25.90 -5.22
N LYS A 166 -21.03 -27.07 -4.66
CA LYS A 166 -22.42 -27.45 -4.40
C LYS A 166 -22.94 -26.72 -3.14
N GLU A 167 -24.26 -26.55 -3.03
CA GLU A 167 -24.91 -25.70 -2.00
C GLU A 167 -24.54 -26.04 -0.54
N ASN A 168 -24.12 -27.29 -0.29
CA ASN A 168 -23.71 -27.84 1.01
C ASN A 168 -22.21 -28.19 1.11
N GLU A 169 -21.41 -27.84 0.12
CA GLU A 169 -19.96 -28.01 0.20
C GLU A 169 -19.32 -26.86 0.99
N ALA A 170 -18.34 -27.20 1.82
CA ALA A 170 -17.58 -26.19 2.54
C ALA A 170 -16.84 -25.28 1.55
N SER A 171 -16.89 -23.97 1.78
CA SER A 171 -16.39 -22.95 0.85
C SER A 171 -14.90 -23.06 0.51
N TRP A 172 -14.15 -23.80 1.32
CA TRP A 172 -12.72 -24.07 1.13
C TRP A 172 -12.39 -25.30 0.27
N ARG A 173 -13.39 -26.04 -0.24
CA ARG A 173 -13.16 -27.27 -1.02
C ARG A 173 -12.66 -27.03 -2.43
N LYS A 174 -13.12 -25.95 -3.07
CA LYS A 174 -12.78 -25.62 -4.46
C LYS A 174 -12.34 -24.16 -4.53
N PRO A 175 -11.32 -23.84 -5.35
CA PRO A 175 -10.93 -22.45 -5.56
C PRO A 175 -12.08 -21.70 -6.24
N ARG A 176 -12.27 -20.43 -5.85
CA ARG A 176 -13.37 -19.58 -6.33
C ARG A 176 -12.78 -18.34 -6.98
N GLY A 177 -13.44 -17.83 -8.00
CA GLY A 177 -13.04 -16.56 -8.62
C GLY A 177 -11.79 -16.65 -9.49
N VAL A 178 -11.24 -17.85 -9.77
CA VAL A 178 -9.95 -17.98 -10.49
C VAL A 178 -10.07 -17.49 -11.93
N ASP A 179 -11.03 -18.04 -12.69
CA ASP A 179 -11.27 -17.64 -14.08
C ASP A 179 -11.60 -16.15 -14.16
N GLN A 180 -12.40 -15.67 -13.20
CA GLN A 180 -12.82 -14.28 -13.13
C GLN A 180 -11.64 -13.33 -12.88
N ARG A 181 -10.71 -13.68 -11.98
CA ARG A 181 -9.49 -12.90 -11.76
C ARG A 181 -8.60 -12.90 -13.00
N ASN A 182 -8.45 -14.06 -13.65
CA ASN A 182 -7.63 -14.19 -14.86
C ASN A 182 -8.14 -13.32 -16.00
N ILE A 183 -9.45 -13.36 -16.32
CA ILE A 183 -9.98 -12.50 -17.38
C ILE A 183 -9.94 -11.00 -17.02
N GLY A 184 -9.94 -10.68 -15.72
CA GLY A 184 -9.69 -9.31 -15.26
C GLY A 184 -8.27 -8.86 -15.59
N VAL A 185 -7.27 -9.72 -15.37
CA VAL A 185 -5.87 -9.45 -15.77
C VAL A 185 -5.73 -9.36 -17.29
N ASP A 186 -6.37 -10.27 -18.04
CA ASP A 186 -6.36 -10.25 -19.51
C ASP A 186 -6.91 -8.92 -20.04
N TRP A 187 -8.06 -8.48 -19.53
CA TRP A 187 -8.66 -7.21 -19.92
C TRP A 187 -7.72 -6.03 -19.64
N ILE A 188 -7.05 -5.99 -18.49
CA ILE A 188 -6.08 -4.95 -18.15
C ILE A 188 -4.94 -4.92 -19.19
N LEU A 189 -4.35 -6.08 -19.48
CA LEU A 189 -3.21 -6.18 -20.39
C LEU A 189 -3.56 -5.81 -21.84
N GLU A 190 -4.80 -6.06 -22.24
CA GLU A 190 -5.31 -5.76 -23.58
C GLU A 190 -5.75 -4.29 -23.75
N ASN A 191 -6.30 -3.67 -22.70
CA ASN A 191 -7.01 -2.39 -22.82
C ASN A 191 -6.28 -1.21 -22.17
N VAL A 192 -5.38 -1.46 -21.21
CA VAL A 192 -4.67 -0.36 -20.52
C VAL A 192 -3.41 0.04 -21.31
N PRO A 193 -3.26 1.32 -21.70
CA PRO A 193 -2.13 1.79 -22.50
C PRO A 193 -0.77 1.46 -21.89
N GLN A 194 0.20 1.06 -22.72
CA GLN A 194 1.53 0.62 -22.26
C GLN A 194 2.31 1.66 -21.44
N ALA A 195 2.04 2.95 -21.66
CA ALA A 195 2.64 4.04 -20.90
C ALA A 195 2.04 4.22 -19.49
N GLU A 196 0.84 3.70 -19.25
CA GLU A 196 0.13 3.85 -17.99
C GLU A 196 0.82 3.01 -16.90
N GLU A 197 1.15 3.64 -15.78
CA GLU A 197 1.57 2.96 -14.57
C GLU A 197 0.36 2.65 -13.67
N GLY A 198 0.42 1.53 -12.96
CA GLY A 198 -0.68 1.14 -12.11
C GLY A 198 -0.40 -0.09 -11.28
N VAL A 199 -1.35 -0.40 -10.42
CA VAL A 199 -1.29 -1.52 -9.47
C VAL A 199 -2.56 -2.35 -9.64
N VAL A 200 -2.39 -3.66 -9.75
CA VAL A 200 -3.48 -4.61 -9.83
C VAL A 200 -3.72 -5.19 -8.44
N TYR A 201 -4.95 -5.10 -7.96
CA TYR A 201 -5.36 -5.62 -6.66
C TYR A 201 -6.55 -6.57 -6.79
N PHE A 202 -6.49 -7.71 -6.12
CA PHE A 202 -7.56 -8.72 -6.14
C PHE A 202 -8.43 -8.55 -4.91
N ALA A 203 -9.58 -7.89 -5.09
CA ALA A 203 -10.48 -7.50 -4.01
C ALA A 203 -11.78 -8.31 -4.06
N ASP A 204 -11.83 -9.42 -3.33
CA ASP A 204 -13.02 -10.26 -3.18
C ASP A 204 -14.20 -9.48 -2.58
N ASP A 205 -15.41 -9.82 -3.02
CA ASP A 205 -16.58 -8.99 -2.74
C ASP A 205 -17.06 -9.01 -1.27
N ASP A 206 -16.63 -10.00 -0.49
CA ASP A 206 -17.05 -10.23 0.90
C ASP A 206 -16.05 -9.69 1.96
N ASN A 207 -14.88 -9.24 1.54
CA ASN A 207 -13.83 -8.75 2.42
C ASN A 207 -14.09 -7.30 2.88
N THR A 208 -13.36 -6.84 3.89
CA THR A 208 -13.44 -5.47 4.42
C THR A 208 -12.10 -4.75 4.24
N TYR A 209 -12.13 -3.55 3.65
CA TYR A 209 -10.94 -2.80 3.25
C TYR A 209 -10.89 -1.43 3.94
N SER A 210 -9.81 -1.13 4.66
CA SER A 210 -9.55 0.23 5.14
C SER A 210 -9.09 1.10 3.98
N LEU A 211 -9.48 2.38 3.95
CA LEU A 211 -9.00 3.34 2.94
C LEU A 211 -7.47 3.42 2.88
N GLN A 212 -6.80 3.22 4.03
CA GLN A 212 -5.35 3.29 4.14
C GLN A 212 -4.62 2.26 3.26
N ILE A 213 -5.22 1.09 3.00
CA ILE A 213 -4.52 0.07 2.20
C ILE A 213 -4.34 0.50 0.74
N PHE A 214 -5.28 1.27 0.21
CA PHE A 214 -5.20 1.78 -1.16
C PHE A 214 -4.08 2.80 -1.30
N ASP A 215 -3.82 3.61 -0.27
CA ASP A 215 -2.69 4.54 -0.28
C ASP A 215 -1.34 3.80 -0.17
N GLU A 216 -1.27 2.75 0.64
CA GLU A 216 -0.07 1.91 0.79
C GLU A 216 0.29 1.25 -0.56
N MET A 217 -0.65 0.54 -1.18
CA MET A 217 -0.39 -0.27 -2.37
C MET A 217 -0.05 0.52 -3.63
N ARG A 218 -0.31 1.83 -3.70
CA ARG A 218 0.06 2.64 -4.89
C ARG A 218 1.55 2.67 -5.17
N THR A 219 2.36 2.43 -4.15
CA THR A 219 3.81 2.52 -4.25
C THR A 219 4.46 1.22 -4.75
N THR A 220 3.67 0.18 -5.03
CA THR A 220 4.13 -1.15 -5.42
C THR A 220 4.96 -1.13 -6.70
N GLN A 221 6.20 -1.61 -6.61
CA GLN A 221 7.11 -1.69 -7.76
C GLN A 221 7.08 -3.06 -8.43
N LYS A 222 7.02 -4.13 -7.63
CA LYS A 222 6.87 -5.53 -8.05
C LYS A 222 5.63 -6.13 -7.40
N VAL A 223 5.74 -6.51 -6.13
CA VAL A 223 4.66 -7.13 -5.35
C VAL A 223 4.77 -6.65 -3.92
N SER A 224 3.74 -5.94 -3.46
CA SER A 224 3.60 -5.48 -2.09
C SER A 224 2.80 -6.45 -1.27
N VAL A 225 3.13 -6.57 0.02
CA VAL A 225 2.46 -7.50 0.94
C VAL A 225 2.17 -6.86 2.29
N TRP A 226 1.10 -7.33 2.94
CA TRP A 226 0.66 -6.85 4.26
C TRP A 226 -0.10 -7.93 5.06
N PRO A 227 -0.33 -7.70 6.37
CA PRO A 227 -1.16 -8.55 7.20
C PRO A 227 -2.64 -8.54 6.77
N VAL A 228 -3.29 -9.70 6.89
CA VAL A 228 -4.74 -9.85 6.66
C VAL A 228 -5.38 -10.37 7.95
N GLY A 229 -6.44 -9.70 8.39
CA GLY A 229 -7.20 -10.05 9.59
C GLY A 229 -8.20 -11.19 9.35
N LEU A 230 -8.49 -11.96 10.39
CA LEU A 230 -9.53 -12.99 10.42
C LEU A 230 -9.39 -14.08 9.34
N VAL A 231 -8.14 -14.45 9.03
CA VAL A 231 -7.82 -15.42 7.97
C VAL A 231 -7.01 -16.59 8.52
N GLY A 232 -7.02 -17.73 7.81
CA GLY A 232 -6.24 -18.91 8.20
C GLY A 232 -6.65 -19.55 9.53
N GLY A 233 -7.83 -19.21 10.07
CA GLY A 233 -8.24 -19.60 11.42
C GLY A 233 -7.54 -18.83 12.54
N LEU A 234 -6.89 -17.70 12.21
CA LEU A 234 -6.13 -16.86 13.13
C LEU A 234 -6.76 -15.47 13.25
N ARG A 235 -6.33 -14.71 14.26
CA ARG A 235 -6.68 -13.28 14.38
C ARG A 235 -6.17 -12.49 13.18
N PHE A 236 -4.99 -12.84 12.69
CA PHE A 236 -4.41 -12.35 11.45
C PHE A 236 -3.31 -13.32 10.98
N GLU A 237 -3.04 -13.32 9.68
CA GLU A 237 -1.79 -13.83 9.11
C GLU A 237 -0.93 -12.65 8.66
N ARG A 238 0.40 -12.80 8.71
CA ARG A 238 1.31 -11.74 8.25
C ARG A 238 2.65 -12.27 7.71
N PRO A 239 3.31 -11.54 6.80
CA PRO A 239 4.71 -11.76 6.50
C PRO A 239 5.59 -11.52 7.75
N LEU A 240 6.61 -12.37 7.94
CA LEU A 240 7.66 -12.17 8.93
C LEU A 240 8.91 -11.63 8.22
N LEU A 241 9.50 -10.59 8.80
CA LEU A 241 10.65 -9.90 8.21
C LEU A 241 11.93 -10.29 8.95
N ASN A 242 13.04 -10.37 8.21
CA ASN A 242 14.38 -10.44 8.80
C ASN A 242 14.89 -9.05 9.20
N ASP A 243 16.12 -8.98 9.75
CA ASP A 243 16.74 -7.74 10.20
C ASP A 243 16.96 -6.72 9.07
N ALA A 244 17.09 -7.19 7.83
CA ALA A 244 17.17 -6.34 6.64
C ALA A 244 15.80 -5.81 6.18
N GLY A 245 14.72 -6.15 6.89
CA GLY A 245 13.35 -5.76 6.54
C GLY A 245 12.78 -6.50 5.33
N LYS A 246 13.34 -7.65 4.95
CA LYS A 246 12.87 -8.50 3.86
C LYS A 246 12.04 -9.66 4.38
N VAL A 247 11.04 -10.10 3.61
CA VAL A 247 10.21 -11.25 4.00
C VAL A 247 11.06 -12.52 4.02
N SER A 248 11.09 -13.19 5.16
CA SER A 248 11.84 -14.43 5.37
C SER A 248 10.91 -15.63 5.51
N SER A 249 9.79 -15.45 6.21
CA SER A 249 8.80 -16.49 6.49
C SER A 249 7.41 -15.89 6.73
N TRP A 250 6.48 -16.71 7.22
CA TRP A 250 5.07 -16.37 7.36
C TRP A 250 4.60 -16.66 8.78
N TYR A 251 3.83 -15.74 9.35
CA TYR A 251 3.06 -15.99 10.57
C TYR A 251 1.73 -16.62 10.16
N THR A 252 1.71 -17.95 10.10
CA THR A 252 0.54 -18.77 9.78
C THR A 252 0.71 -20.17 10.39
N VAL A 253 -0.42 -20.86 10.63
CA VAL A 253 -0.44 -22.27 11.07
C VAL A 253 -0.73 -23.21 9.90
N TRP A 254 -1.54 -22.79 8.94
CA TRP A 254 -2.00 -23.65 7.87
C TRP A 254 -1.01 -23.64 6.69
N GLU A 255 -0.32 -24.77 6.53
CA GLU A 255 0.69 -25.00 5.47
C GLU A 255 1.70 -23.82 5.33
N PRO A 256 2.52 -23.55 6.36
CA PRO A 256 3.46 -22.40 6.37
C PRO A 256 4.59 -22.52 5.35
N ASN A 257 4.83 -23.72 4.82
CA ASN A 257 5.88 -24.00 3.83
C ASN A 257 5.46 -23.67 2.40
N ARG A 258 4.25 -23.14 2.19
CA ARG A 258 3.84 -22.58 0.90
C ARG A 258 4.84 -21.50 0.46
N PRO A 259 5.17 -21.38 -0.83
CA PRO A 259 6.04 -20.32 -1.33
C PRO A 259 5.56 -18.94 -0.87
N PHE A 260 4.25 -18.71 -0.99
CA PHE A 260 3.56 -17.51 -0.51
C PHE A 260 2.41 -17.92 0.40
N ALA A 261 2.68 -18.05 1.71
CA ALA A 261 1.70 -18.47 2.69
C ALA A 261 0.89 -17.28 3.21
N MET A 262 0.08 -16.71 2.31
CA MET A 262 -0.76 -15.53 2.56
C MET A 262 -2.07 -15.63 1.78
N ASP A 263 -3.01 -14.76 2.13
CA ASP A 263 -4.32 -14.67 1.51
C ASP A 263 -4.32 -13.76 0.27
N MET A 264 -5.27 -13.97 -0.64
CA MET A 264 -5.50 -13.15 -1.85
C MET A 264 -5.56 -11.65 -1.55
N ALA A 265 -6.21 -11.24 -0.46
CA ALA A 265 -6.36 -9.83 -0.11
C ALA A 265 -5.09 -9.21 0.48
N GLY A 266 -4.05 -10.02 0.71
CA GLY A 266 -2.81 -9.63 1.39
C GLY A 266 -1.73 -9.06 0.50
N PHE A 267 -1.93 -9.01 -0.83
CA PHE A 267 -0.92 -8.51 -1.76
C PHE A 267 -1.53 -7.70 -2.91
N ALA A 268 -0.69 -6.88 -3.54
CA ALA A 268 -0.96 -6.25 -4.82
C ALA A 268 0.27 -6.37 -5.73
N VAL A 269 0.05 -6.29 -7.04
CA VAL A 269 1.06 -6.53 -8.06
C VAL A 269 1.16 -5.32 -8.97
N SER A 270 2.37 -4.88 -9.32
CA SER A 270 2.52 -3.80 -10.28
C SER A 270 2.05 -4.22 -11.67
N LEU A 271 1.34 -3.33 -12.37
CA LEU A 271 0.92 -3.56 -13.76
C LEU A 271 2.13 -3.82 -14.67
N LYS A 272 3.24 -3.13 -14.40
CA LYS A 272 4.51 -3.33 -15.09
C LYS A 272 5.00 -4.77 -15.00
N LEU A 273 4.89 -5.42 -13.83
CA LEU A 273 5.31 -6.81 -13.66
C LEU A 273 4.41 -7.77 -14.46
N PHE A 274 3.09 -7.55 -14.47
CA PHE A 274 2.19 -8.31 -15.32
C PHE A 274 2.53 -8.18 -16.81
N ARG A 275 2.92 -6.99 -17.28
CA ARG A 275 3.37 -6.78 -18.66
C ARG A 275 4.70 -7.48 -18.98
N GLN A 276 5.60 -7.57 -18.01
CA GLN A 276 6.86 -8.31 -18.14
C GLN A 276 6.64 -9.83 -18.17
N GLN A 277 5.60 -10.31 -17.49
CA GLN A 277 5.23 -11.72 -17.42
C GLN A 277 3.78 -11.92 -17.89
N PRO A 278 3.46 -11.66 -19.18
CA PRO A 278 2.09 -11.57 -19.65
C PRO A 278 1.33 -12.91 -19.60
N HIS A 279 2.05 -14.02 -19.47
CA HIS A 279 1.49 -15.37 -19.34
C HIS A 279 1.09 -15.73 -17.89
N ALA A 280 1.54 -14.98 -16.89
CA ALA A 280 1.32 -15.32 -15.49
C ALA A 280 -0.15 -15.21 -15.09
N ARG A 281 -0.77 -16.33 -14.73
CA ARG A 281 -2.18 -16.40 -14.32
C ARG A 281 -2.35 -17.27 -13.09
N PHE A 282 -3.47 -17.10 -12.40
CA PHE A 282 -3.88 -18.03 -11.36
C PHE A 282 -4.19 -19.39 -11.98
N ASP A 283 -3.67 -20.45 -11.40
CA ASP A 283 -3.97 -21.82 -11.81
C ASP A 283 -5.10 -22.41 -10.96
N ILE A 284 -6.21 -22.75 -11.62
CA ILE A 284 -7.41 -23.32 -10.98
C ILE A 284 -7.19 -24.76 -10.50
N THR A 285 -6.23 -25.47 -11.09
CA THR A 285 -5.87 -26.84 -10.73
C THR A 285 -4.91 -26.92 -9.54
N SER A 286 -4.40 -25.76 -9.11
CA SER A 286 -3.52 -25.65 -7.96
C SER A 286 -4.15 -26.24 -6.70
N ARG A 287 -3.31 -26.88 -5.88
CA ARG A 287 -3.72 -27.40 -4.57
C ARG A 287 -4.41 -26.31 -3.76
N ARG A 288 -5.37 -26.72 -2.92
CA ARG A 288 -6.02 -25.82 -1.95
C ARG A 288 -4.99 -24.91 -1.28
N GLY A 289 -5.27 -23.60 -1.30
CA GLY A 289 -4.45 -22.51 -0.75
C GLY A 289 -3.09 -22.28 -1.41
N TYR A 290 -2.84 -22.85 -2.59
CA TYR A 290 -1.70 -22.52 -3.45
C TYR A 290 -2.09 -21.60 -4.62
N VAL A 291 -3.33 -21.13 -4.71
CA VAL A 291 -3.79 -20.27 -5.81
C VAL A 291 -2.96 -18.98 -5.85
N GLU A 292 -2.75 -18.33 -4.70
CA GLU A 292 -1.91 -17.14 -4.59
C GLU A 292 -0.47 -17.43 -5.03
N SER A 293 0.05 -18.57 -4.59
CA SER A 293 1.41 -19.00 -4.93
C SER A 293 1.56 -19.30 -6.43
N SER A 294 0.54 -19.86 -7.10
CA SER A 294 0.65 -20.23 -8.50
C SER A 294 0.82 -19.02 -9.41
N LEU A 295 0.17 -17.89 -9.09
CA LEU A 295 0.41 -16.63 -9.78
C LEU A 295 1.80 -16.06 -9.46
N LEU A 296 2.13 -15.89 -8.17
CA LEU A 296 3.35 -15.18 -7.77
C LEU A 296 4.64 -15.90 -8.22
N VAL A 297 4.62 -17.23 -8.28
CA VAL A 297 5.72 -18.03 -8.83
C VAL A 297 5.87 -17.79 -10.35
N GLN A 298 4.77 -17.75 -11.11
CA GLN A 298 4.80 -17.46 -12.55
C GLN A 298 5.26 -16.03 -12.85
N LEU A 299 5.01 -15.07 -11.94
CA LEU A 299 5.56 -13.71 -12.03
C LEU A 299 7.08 -13.65 -11.77
N GLY A 300 7.74 -14.78 -11.46
CA GLY A 300 9.17 -14.85 -11.19
C GLY A 300 9.57 -14.22 -9.85
N ILE A 301 8.60 -14.03 -8.94
CA ILE A 301 8.83 -13.40 -7.64
C ILE A 301 9.31 -14.44 -6.64
N ARG A 302 10.24 -14.02 -5.79
CA ARG A 302 10.68 -14.76 -4.60
C ARG A 302 10.27 -14.01 -3.35
N LYS A 303 10.31 -14.65 -2.18
CA LYS A 303 9.90 -14.03 -0.91
C LYS A 303 10.69 -12.75 -0.63
N GLU A 304 11.99 -12.75 -0.91
CA GLU A 304 12.89 -11.61 -0.72
C GLU A 304 12.61 -10.42 -1.67
N ASP A 305 11.90 -10.65 -2.77
CA ASP A 305 11.49 -9.61 -3.72
C ASP A 305 10.22 -8.86 -3.27
N LEU A 306 9.51 -9.38 -2.27
CA LEU A 306 8.28 -8.75 -1.75
C LEU A 306 8.57 -7.43 -1.02
N GLU A 307 7.63 -6.49 -1.13
CA GLU A 307 7.68 -5.16 -0.54
C GLU A 307 6.75 -5.09 0.68
N PRO A 308 7.28 -5.13 1.93
CA PRO A 308 6.46 -5.12 3.13
C PRO A 308 5.86 -3.73 3.39
N LEU A 309 4.53 -3.63 3.31
CA LEU A 309 3.77 -2.42 3.58
C LEU A 309 3.07 -2.49 4.95
N ALA A 310 2.14 -1.57 5.22
CA ALA A 310 1.38 -1.51 6.47
C ALA A 310 2.30 -1.45 7.71
N GLU A 311 3.24 -0.50 7.66
CA GLU A 311 4.28 -0.31 8.68
C GLU A 311 5.06 -1.61 8.94
N LYS A 312 5.75 -2.11 7.89
CA LYS A 312 6.56 -3.34 7.95
C LYS A 312 5.76 -4.53 8.48
N CYS A 313 4.55 -4.69 7.97
CA CYS A 313 3.61 -5.75 8.32
C CYS A 313 3.23 -5.80 9.82
N SER A 314 3.12 -4.64 10.46
CA SER A 314 2.67 -4.54 11.87
C SER A 314 1.21 -4.09 12.00
N LYS A 315 0.59 -3.58 10.94
CA LYS A 315 -0.81 -3.14 10.93
C LYS A 315 -1.69 -4.04 10.05
N VAL A 316 -2.88 -4.35 10.55
CA VAL A 316 -3.94 -5.00 9.77
C VAL A 316 -4.82 -3.91 9.18
N LEU A 317 -4.85 -3.84 7.84
CA LEU A 317 -5.63 -2.84 7.08
C LEU A 317 -6.72 -3.48 6.20
N VAL A 318 -6.76 -4.81 6.16
CA VAL A 318 -7.73 -5.60 5.40
C VAL A 318 -8.17 -6.80 6.25
N TRP A 319 -9.45 -7.16 6.17
CA TRP A 319 -10.03 -8.28 6.90
C TRP A 319 -10.75 -9.23 5.95
N HIS A 320 -10.45 -10.52 6.07
CA HIS A 320 -11.13 -11.59 5.35
C HIS A 320 -12.48 -11.90 6.03
N THR A 321 -13.38 -10.92 6.06
CA THR A 321 -14.75 -11.09 6.56
C THR A 321 -15.55 -12.04 5.68
N ARG A 322 -16.59 -12.67 6.25
CA ARG A 322 -17.55 -13.50 5.51
C ARG A 322 -18.94 -13.21 6.01
N THR A 323 -19.88 -13.07 5.09
CA THR A 323 -21.29 -12.82 5.42
C THR A 323 -22.01 -14.13 5.68
N GLU A 324 -22.81 -14.17 6.73
CA GLU A 324 -23.66 -15.32 7.03
C GLU A 324 -24.70 -15.54 5.92
N LYS A 325 -25.05 -16.80 5.66
CA LYS A 325 -26.16 -17.12 4.75
C LYS A 325 -27.48 -16.64 5.38
N PRO A 326 -28.32 -15.87 4.66
CA PRO A 326 -29.64 -15.48 5.16
C PRO A 326 -30.51 -16.70 5.51
N LYS A 327 -31.37 -16.55 6.52
CA LYS A 327 -32.30 -17.59 6.98
C LYS A 327 -33.65 -17.44 6.27
N TRP A 328 -34.05 -18.46 5.49
CA TRP A 328 -35.24 -18.42 4.63
C TRP A 328 -36.53 -18.95 5.25
N LYS A 329 -36.50 -19.42 6.51
CA LYS A 329 -37.64 -20.09 7.16
C LYS A 329 -38.98 -19.36 7.02
N GLN A 330 -39.00 -18.03 7.11
CA GLN A 330 -40.24 -17.26 6.98
C GLN A 330 -40.63 -17.01 5.52
N GLU A 331 -39.65 -16.89 4.61
CA GLU A 331 -39.91 -16.82 3.17
C GLU A 331 -40.53 -18.13 2.68
N ASP A 332 -39.99 -19.27 3.09
CA ASP A 332 -40.55 -20.59 2.79
C ASP A 332 -42.00 -20.72 3.29
N LYS A 333 -42.28 -20.18 4.49
CA LYS A 333 -43.64 -20.12 5.04
C LYS A 333 -44.57 -19.22 4.21
N LEU A 334 -44.09 -18.08 3.74
CA LEU A 334 -44.86 -17.17 2.88
C LEU A 334 -45.15 -17.79 1.51
N ILE A 335 -44.17 -18.48 0.92
CA ILE A 335 -44.33 -19.25 -0.34
C ILE A 335 -45.43 -20.31 -0.17
N THR A 336 -45.37 -21.12 0.89
CA THR A 336 -46.38 -22.17 1.15
C THR A 336 -47.78 -21.61 1.44
N LEU A 337 -47.87 -20.39 1.97
CA LEU A 337 -49.14 -19.68 2.17
C LEU A 337 -49.66 -18.97 0.90
N GLY A 338 -48.99 -19.09 -0.24
CA GLY A 338 -49.36 -18.43 -1.50
C GLY A 338 -49.14 -16.92 -1.48
N LYS A 339 -48.26 -16.42 -0.60
CA LYS A 339 -47.91 -15.00 -0.44
C LYS A 339 -46.40 -14.76 -0.55
N PRO A 340 -45.71 -15.27 -1.60
CA PRO A 340 -44.26 -15.12 -1.72
C PRO A 340 -43.85 -13.65 -1.81
N SER A 341 -42.61 -13.34 -1.45
CA SER A 341 -42.03 -12.03 -1.75
C SER A 341 -42.10 -11.74 -3.26
N ASP A 342 -42.39 -10.49 -3.64
CA ASP A 342 -42.51 -10.10 -5.04
C ASP A 342 -41.14 -10.22 -5.74
N PRO A 343 -40.97 -11.12 -6.74
CA PRO A 343 -39.68 -11.34 -7.38
C PRO A 343 -39.21 -10.14 -8.22
N ARG A 344 -40.06 -9.14 -8.44
CA ARG A 344 -39.70 -7.88 -9.13
C ARG A 344 -38.99 -6.90 -8.21
N ILE A 345 -39.06 -7.10 -6.89
CA ILE A 345 -38.35 -6.28 -5.90
C ILE A 345 -36.94 -6.86 -5.75
N GLU A 346 -35.97 -6.19 -6.36
CA GLU A 346 -34.56 -6.60 -6.34
C GLU A 346 -33.93 -6.38 -4.96
N VAL A 347 -33.43 -7.46 -4.35
CA VAL A 347 -32.74 -7.48 -3.05
C VAL A 347 -31.23 -7.55 -3.21
#